data_AF-A0A2P4XBT9-F1
#
_entry.id   AF-A0A2P4XBT9-F1
#
_cell.length_a   1.000
_cell.length_b   1.000
_cell.length_c   1.000
_cell.angle_alpha   90.00
_cell.angle_beta   90.00
_cell.angle_gamma   90.00
#
_symmetry.space_group_name_H-M   'P 1'
#
loop_
_entity.id
_entity.type
_entity.pdbx_description
1 polymer ?
#
loop_
_entity_poly.entity_id
_entity_poly.type
_entity_poly.pdbx_seq_one_letter_code
_entity_poly.pdbx_strand_id
1 'polypeptide(L)'
;MSQGLSNAPATFNSLATQLSRPLRTFAQMYFDDIFVHSRVEDDQTAMEVHLKHRRVMRANVHFDNIHKRVFAAEEIKVPGCFAIRAGERATPGKIKAIAVW
;
A
#
# COMPACT_ATOMS: atom_id res chain seq x y z
N MET A 1 -13.29 -6.90 13.62
CA MET A 1 -12.76 -8.23 14.01
C MET A 1 -12.03 -8.07 15.33
N SER A 2 -12.20 -8.98 16.29
CA SER A 2 -11.43 -8.96 17.53
C SER A 2 -9.97 -9.35 17.26
N GLN A 3 -9.05 -8.75 18.00
CA GLN A 3 -7.63 -9.08 17.94
C GLN A 3 -7.39 -10.45 18.61
N GLY A 4 -6.48 -11.26 18.07
CA GLY A 4 -6.09 -12.55 18.64
C GLY A 4 -6.77 -13.79 18.02
N LEU A 5 -7.70 -13.61 17.07
CA LEU A 5 -8.21 -14.73 16.28
C LEU A 5 -7.17 -15.17 15.23
N SER A 6 -6.83 -16.46 15.21
CA SER A 6 -5.80 -17.01 14.31
C SER A 6 -6.06 -16.73 12.83
N ASN A 7 -7.32 -16.61 12.43
CA ASN A 7 -7.70 -16.37 11.03
C ASN A 7 -7.99 -14.89 10.71
N ALA A 8 -7.93 -13.97 11.69
CA ALA A 8 -8.26 -12.56 11.46
C ALA A 8 -7.44 -11.92 10.33
N PRO A 9 -6.12 -12.15 10.19
CA PRO A 9 -5.35 -11.60 9.08
C PRO A 9 -5.83 -12.09 7.71
N ALA A 10 -6.13 -13.38 7.58
CA ALA A 10 -6.58 -13.96 6.31
C ALA A 10 -7.99 -13.49 5.94
N THR A 11 -8.91 -13.41 6.92
CA THR A 11 -10.25 -12.87 6.70
C THR A 11 -10.20 -11.40 6.29
N PHE A 12 -9.38 -10.59 6.97
CA PHE A 12 -9.17 -9.19 6.59
C PHE A 12 -8.63 -9.07 5.17
N ASN A 13 -7.57 -9.81 4.85
CA ASN A 13 -6.94 -9.77 3.53
C ASN A 13 -7.91 -10.18 2.42
N SER A 14 -8.75 -11.20 2.65
CA SER A 14 -9.78 -11.62 1.68
C SER A 14 -10.80 -10.51 1.42
N LEU A 15 -11.33 -9.88 2.48
CA LEU A 15 -12.26 -8.76 2.35
C LEU A 15 -11.63 -7.55 1.67
N ALA A 16 -10.44 -7.15 2.10
CA ALA A 16 -9.69 -6.04 1.52
C ALA A 16 -9.40 -6.28 0.03
N THR A 17 -9.01 -7.50 -0.33
CA THR A 17 -8.79 -7.93 -1.72
C THR A 17 -10.06 -7.88 -2.58
N GLN A 18 -11.24 -8.13 -2.00
CA GLN A 18 -12.52 -8.03 -2.70
C GLN A 18 -12.95 -6.58 -2.92
N LEU A 19 -12.91 -5.75 -1.87
CA LEU A 19 -13.29 -4.34 -1.93
C LEU A 19 -12.36 -3.52 -2.84
N SER A 20 -11.12 -3.96 -3.00
CA SER A 20 -10.11 -3.29 -3.82
C SER A 20 -10.04 -3.74 -5.26
N ARG A 21 -10.85 -4.72 -5.67
CA ARG A 21 -10.88 -5.19 -7.06
C ARG A 21 -11.02 -4.05 -8.08
N PRO A 22 -11.86 -3.02 -7.87
CA PRO A 22 -11.97 -1.90 -8.80
C PRO A 22 -10.71 -1.02 -8.89
N LEU A 23 -9.79 -1.14 -7.93
CA LEU A 23 -8.63 -0.25 -7.75
C LEU A 23 -7.33 -0.88 -8.29
N ARG A 24 -7.37 -2.14 -8.75
CA ARG A 24 -6.19 -2.93 -9.15
C ARG A 24 -5.36 -2.32 -10.27
N THR A 25 -5.92 -1.38 -11.03
CA THR A 25 -5.21 -0.67 -12.10
C THR A 25 -4.19 0.34 -11.57
N PHE A 26 -4.37 0.83 -10.34
CA PHE A 26 -3.51 1.87 -9.75
C PHE A 26 -3.15 1.64 -8.27
N ALA A 27 -3.71 0.61 -7.63
CA ALA A 27 -3.45 0.29 -6.24
C ALA A 27 -3.15 -1.19 -6.04
N GLN A 28 -2.15 -1.47 -5.20
CA GLN A 28 -1.80 -2.81 -4.75
C GLN A 28 -2.06 -2.92 -3.24
N MET A 29 -2.74 -3.99 -2.82
CA MET A 29 -2.94 -4.29 -1.41
C MET A 29 -2.05 -5.46 -0.98
N TYR A 30 -1.46 -5.34 0.20
CA TYR A 30 -0.69 -6.39 0.83
C TYR A 30 -0.96 -6.41 2.33
N PHE A 31 -1.69 -7.42 2.81
CA PHE A 31 -2.16 -7.51 4.20
C PHE A 31 -2.87 -6.23 4.66
N ASP A 32 -2.24 -5.44 5.54
CA ASP A 32 -2.76 -4.21 6.12
C ASP A 32 -2.31 -2.93 5.38
N ASP A 33 -1.43 -3.06 4.37
CA ASP A 33 -0.90 -1.94 3.60
C ASP A 33 -1.57 -1.80 2.22
N ILE A 34 -1.75 -0.55 1.80
CA ILE A 34 -2.24 -0.20 0.46
C ILE A 34 -1.25 0.76 -0.20
N PHE A 35 -0.73 0.34 -1.35
CA PHE A 35 0.17 1.12 -2.18
C PHE A 35 -0.59 1.70 -3.35
N VAL A 36 -0.56 3.03 -3.48
CA VAL A 36 -1.17 3.75 -4.61
C VAL A 36 -0.06 4.23 -5.52
N HIS A 37 -0.02 3.73 -6.75
CA HIS A 37 0.89 4.23 -7.76
C HIS A 37 0.16 5.22 -8.68
N SER A 38 0.79 6.36 -8.91
CA SER A 38 0.28 7.40 -9.80
C SER A 38 1.31 7.60 -10.89
N ARG A 39 1.00 7.08 -12.07
CA ARG A 39 1.79 7.36 -13.27
C ARG A 39 1.26 8.64 -13.90
N VAL A 40 2.13 9.41 -14.53
CA VAL A 40 1.70 10.51 -15.42
C VAL A 40 0.85 9.90 -16.53
N GLU A 41 -0.33 10.47 -16.76
CA GLU A 41 -1.27 10.12 -17.83
C GLU A 41 -1.45 11.37 -18.69
N ASP A 42 -1.31 11.25 -20.01
CA ASP A 42 -1.54 12.32 -21.00
C ASP A 42 -1.14 13.74 -20.52
N ASP A 43 -2.09 14.69 -20.60
CA ASP A 43 -1.93 16.09 -20.21
C ASP A 43 -2.02 16.33 -18.69
N GLN A 44 -1.94 15.28 -17.86
CA GLN A 44 -2.08 15.37 -16.41
C GLN A 44 -0.75 15.21 -15.68
N THR A 45 -0.50 16.07 -14.71
CA THR A 45 0.61 15.88 -13.76
C THR A 45 0.39 14.63 -12.90
N ALA A 46 1.48 14.05 -12.40
CA ALA A 46 1.40 12.92 -11.47
C ALA A 46 0.55 13.24 -10.22
N MET A 47 0.52 14.50 -9.79
CA MET A 47 -0.28 14.95 -8.65
C MET A 47 -1.78 14.96 -8.97
N GLU A 48 -2.18 15.39 -10.16
CA GLU A 48 -3.58 15.37 -10.59
C GLU A 48 -4.12 13.94 -10.70
N VAL A 49 -3.33 13.04 -11.29
CA VAL A 49 -3.64 11.60 -11.33
C VAL A 49 -3.74 11.05 -9.90
N HIS A 50 -2.84 11.43 -9.00
CA HIS A 50 -2.88 11.01 -7.60
C HIS A 50 -4.14 11.49 -6.86
N LEU A 51 -4.55 12.74 -7.07
CA LEU A 51 -5.79 13.28 -6.49
C LEU A 51 -7.03 12.54 -7.01
N LYS A 52 -7.05 12.17 -8.30
CA LYS A 52 -8.10 11.33 -8.91
C LYS A 52 -8.14 9.96 -8.25
N HIS A 53 -7.01 9.25 -8.15
CA HIS A 53 -6.90 7.96 -7.46
C HIS A 53 -7.35 8.06 -6.00
N ARG A 54 -7.00 9.13 -5.28
CA ARG A 54 -7.42 9.35 -3.88
C ARG A 54 -8.93 9.47 -3.74
N ARG A 55 -9.62 10.12 -4.68
CA ARG A 55 -11.09 10.24 -4.68
C ARG A 55 -11.74 8.87 -4.86
N VAL A 56 -11.23 8.07 -5.79
CA VAL A 56 -11.72 6.70 -6.04
C VAL A 56 -11.44 5.80 -4.83
N MET A 57 -10.24 5.86 -4.25
CA MET A 57 -9.87 5.13 -3.03
C MET A 57 -10.82 5.43 -1.88
N ARG A 58 -11.12 6.71 -1.61
CA ARG A 58 -12.03 7.13 -0.54
C ARG A 58 -13.45 6.55 -0.70
N ALA A 59 -13.88 6.32 -1.94
CA ALA A 59 -15.19 5.75 -2.23
C ALA A 59 -15.23 4.21 -2.11
N ASN A 60 -14.09 3.52 -2.13
CA ASN A 60 -14.02 2.05 -2.19
C ASN A 60 -13.33 1.41 -0.97
N VAL A 61 -12.49 2.16 -0.25
CA VAL A 61 -11.70 1.67 0.89
C VAL A 61 -12.05 2.48 2.13
N HIS A 62 -12.49 1.81 3.19
CA HIS A 62 -12.98 2.44 4.42
C HIS A 62 -12.15 2.10 5.68
N PHE A 63 -11.08 1.32 5.51
CA PHE A 63 -10.28 0.79 6.61
C PHE A 63 -8.86 1.40 6.68
N ASP A 64 -8.70 2.62 6.18
CA ASP A 64 -7.40 3.30 6.08
C ASP A 64 -7.10 4.23 7.29
N ASN A 65 -6.00 3.96 8.00
CA ASN A 65 -5.57 4.78 9.13
C ASN A 65 -4.90 6.08 8.65
N ILE A 66 -5.54 7.24 8.85
CA ILE A 66 -5.03 8.56 8.43
C ILE A 66 -3.63 8.86 8.99
N HIS A 67 -3.36 8.50 10.25
CA HIS A 67 -2.09 8.83 10.91
C HIS A 67 -0.91 8.00 10.41
N LYS A 68 -1.15 6.92 9.66
CA LYS A 68 -0.10 6.05 9.11
C LYS A 68 0.17 6.31 7.62
N ARG A 69 -0.52 7.25 6.98
CA ARG A 69 -0.37 7.50 5.54
C ARG A 69 0.90 8.27 5.24
N VAL A 70 1.56 7.88 4.17
CA VAL A 70 2.71 8.57 3.59
C VAL A 70 2.40 8.86 2.13
N PHE A 71 2.58 10.11 1.71
CA PHE A 71 2.31 10.57 0.34
C PHE A 71 3.55 11.21 -0.26
N ALA A 72 3.75 10.99 -1.57
CA ALA A 72 4.80 11.63 -2.37
C ALA A 72 6.22 11.56 -1.75
N ALA A 73 6.53 10.48 -1.04
CA ALA A 73 7.86 10.24 -0.48
C ALA A 73 8.78 9.57 -1.51
N GLU A 74 10.07 9.89 -1.47
CA GLU A 74 11.09 9.25 -2.31
C GLU A 74 11.29 7.77 -1.97
N GLU A 75 11.16 7.45 -0.68
CA GLU A 75 11.17 6.08 -0.16
C GLU A 75 9.91 5.84 0.69
N ILE A 76 9.15 4.80 0.37
CA ILE A 76 7.99 4.36 1.15
C ILE A 76 8.37 3.06 1.85
N LYS A 77 8.24 3.04 3.17
CA LYS A 77 8.48 1.83 3.96
C LYS A 77 7.35 0.82 3.69
N VAL A 78 7.76 -0.38 3.29
CA VAL A 78 6.93 -1.58 3.08
C VAL A 78 7.41 -2.64 4.08
N PRO A 79 6.61 -3.63 4.49
CA PRO A 79 7.07 -4.70 5.38
C PRO A 79 8.38 -5.34 4.90
N GLY A 80 9.47 -5.04 5.63
CA GLY A 80 10.81 -5.55 5.36
C GLY A 80 11.61 -4.81 4.27
N CYS A 81 11.01 -3.89 3.52
CA CYS A 81 11.64 -3.24 2.37
C CYS A 81 11.31 -1.74 2.26
N PHE A 82 12.05 -1.04 1.40
CA PHE A 82 11.75 0.30 0.94
C PHE A 82 11.33 0.22 -0.52
N ALA A 83 10.13 0.66 -0.83
CA ALA A 83 9.70 0.93 -2.19
C ALA A 83 10.24 2.29 -2.61
N ILE A 84 11.02 2.32 -3.68
CA ILE A 84 11.63 3.51 -4.25
C ILE A 84 11.26 3.61 -5.73
N ARG A 85 11.45 4.78 -6.33
CA ARG A 85 11.15 4.96 -7.76
C ARG A 85 11.88 3.96 -8.68
N ALA A 86 13.09 3.54 -8.28
CA ALA A 86 13.93 2.62 -9.04
C ALA A 86 13.63 1.12 -8.78
N GLY A 87 12.67 0.78 -7.91
CA GLY A 87 12.36 -0.60 -7.54
C GLY A 87 12.21 -0.78 -6.02
N GLU A 88 12.73 -1.88 -5.50
CA GLU A 88 12.62 -2.23 -4.09
C GLU A 88 14.00 -2.52 -3.49
N ARG A 89 14.21 -2.09 -2.25
CA ARG A 89 15.44 -2.34 -1.49
C ARG A 89 15.11 -2.96 -0.13
N ALA A 90 15.80 -4.02 0.26
CA ALA A 90 15.65 -4.59 1.59
C ALA A 90 16.05 -3.59 2.69
N THR A 91 15.29 -3.56 3.78
CA THR A 91 15.66 -2.74 4.94
C THR A 91 16.93 -3.27 5.60
N PRO A 92 17.76 -2.41 6.22
CA PRO A 92 18.91 -2.86 7.00
C PRO A 92 18.52 -3.88 8.09
N GLY A 93 17.35 -3.72 8.70
CA GLY A 93 16.81 -4.68 9.67
C GLY A 93 16.54 -6.06 9.07
N LYS A 94 15.92 -6.12 7.87
CA LYS A 94 15.71 -7.39 7.15
C LYS A 94 17.03 -8.05 6.77
N ILE A 95 18.00 -7.28 6.27
CA ILE A 95 19.33 -7.79 5.91
C ILE A 95 20.03 -8.34 7.16
N LYS A 96 20.02 -7.59 8.27
CA LYS A 96 20.64 -8.03 9.53
C LYS A 96 19.97 -9.30 10.07
N ALA A 97 18.64 -9.39 10.02
CA ALA A 97 17.91 -10.56 10.48
C ALA A 97 18.25 -11.82 9.67
N ILE A 98 18.41 -11.70 8.35
CA ILE A 98 18.83 -12.81 7.49
C ILE A 98 20.29 -13.19 7.76
N ALA A 99 21.17 -12.21 8.00
CA ALA A 99 22.59 -12.46 8.25
C ALA A 99 22.87 -13.18 9.59
N VAL A 100 21.93 -13.16 10.53
CA VAL A 100 22.04 -13.84 11.84
C VAL A 100 21.14 -15.06 11.98
N TRP A 101 20.50 -15.48 10.89
CA TRP A 101 19.66 -16.67 10.82
C TRP A 101 20.51 -17.92 10.59
#